data_AF-A0A1X0IMD6-F1
#
_entry.id   AF-A0A1X0IMD6-F1
#
_cell.length_a   1.000
_cell.length_b   1.000
_cell.length_c   1.000
_cell.angle_alpha   90.00
_cell.angle_beta   90.00
_cell.angle_gamma   90.00
#
_symmetry.space_group_name_H-M   'P 1'
#
loop_
_entity.id
_entity.type
_entity.pdbx_description
1 polymer ?
#
loop_
_entity_poly.entity_id
_entity_poly.type
_entity_poly.pdbx_seq_one_letter_code
_entity_poly.pdbx_strand_id
1 'polypeptide(L)' 'MNSTIEYGLAAFIYAVGDAQRMDLLVSPVVRDTDPVYAPAAEFIREHGLGLVDATIQMDAGWLLGRYEHRTYVR' A
#
# COMPACT_ATOMS: atom_id res chain seq x y z
N MET A 1 -27.85 22.70 12.34
CA MET A 1 -27.53 21.52 11.51
C MET A 1 -26.09 21.16 11.80
N ASN A 2 -25.83 20.01 12.42
CA ASN A 2 -24.47 19.50 12.57
C ASN A 2 -24.16 18.67 11.33
N SER A 3 -23.32 19.21 10.46
CA SER A 3 -22.79 18.47 9.32
C SER A 3 -21.52 17.76 9.76
N THR A 4 -21.61 16.47 10.06
CA THR A 4 -20.42 15.63 10.24
C THR A 4 -19.81 15.38 8.85
N ILE A 5 -18.58 15.85 8.63
CA ILE A 5 -17.81 15.53 7.43
C ILE A 5 -17.04 14.24 7.74
N GLU A 6 -17.47 13.12 7.17
CA GLU A 6 -16.70 11.87 7.19
C GLU A 6 -15.69 11.90 6.04
N TYR A 7 -14.41 12.09 6.36
CA TYR A 7 -13.33 11.83 5.41
C TYR A 7 -13.17 10.31 5.30
N GLY A 8 -13.70 9.72 4.23
CA GLY A 8 -13.38 8.33 3.88
C GLY A 8 -11.88 8.24 3.60
N LEU A 9 -11.19 7.30 4.25
CA LEU A 9 -9.79 7.00 3.92
C LEU A 9 -9.71 6.66 2.44
N ALA A 10 -9.02 7.47 1.65
CA ALA A 10 -8.87 7.23 0.22
C ALA A 10 -8.25 5.83 0.00
N ALA A 11 -8.82 5.04 -0.90
CA ALA A 11 -8.20 3.82 -1.36
C ALA A 11 -6.97 4.21 -2.19
N PHE A 12 -5.78 3.86 -1.71
CA PHE A 12 -4.52 4.13 -2.40
C PHE A 12 -3.58 2.93 -2.32
N ILE A 13 -2.71 2.88 -3.31
CA ILE A 13 -1.52 2.04 -3.36
C ILE A 13 -0.39 2.89 -3.91
N TYR A 14 0.78 2.82 -3.29
CA TYR A 14 1.98 3.49 -3.78
C TYR A 14 3.15 2.53 -3.72
N ALA A 15 3.74 2.24 -4.88
CA ALA A 15 4.88 1.35 -5.01
C ALA A 15 6.13 2.16 -5.38
N VAL A 16 7.26 1.85 -4.75
CA VAL A 16 8.57 2.43 -5.08
C VAL A 16 9.63 1.35 -5.02
N GLY A 17 10.48 1.27 -6.05
CA GLY A 17 11.57 0.29 -6.10
C GLY A 17 11.86 -0.23 -7.50
N ASP A 18 12.51 -1.39 -7.55
CA ASP A 18 12.99 -2.07 -8.75
C ASP A 18 12.90 -3.62 -8.63
N ALA A 19 13.54 -4.32 -9.56
CA ALA A 19 13.53 -5.78 -9.64
C ALA A 19 14.31 -6.52 -8.53
N GLN A 20 14.98 -5.81 -7.63
CA GLN A 20 15.67 -6.39 -6.46
C GLN A 20 14.92 -6.08 -5.15
N ARG A 21 14.31 -4.91 -5.04
CA ARG A 21 13.57 -4.47 -3.86
C ARG A 21 12.42 -3.56 -4.24
N MET A 22 11.24 -3.79 -3.65
CA MET A 22 10.08 -2.92 -3.76
C MET A 22 9.47 -2.66 -2.38
N ASP A 23 9.20 -1.39 -2.09
CA ASP A 23 8.42 -0.97 -0.93
C ASP A 23 7.02 -0.54 -1.41
N LEU A 24 6.00 -1.03 -0.72
CA LEU A 24 4.59 -0.85 -1.08
C LEU A 24 3.83 -0.26 0.10
N LEU A 25 3.20 0.88 -0.11
CA LEU A 25 2.37 1.57 0.86
C LEU A 25 0.91 1.38 0.46
N VAL A 26 0.15 0.68 1.30
CA VAL A 26 -1.22 0.24 0.98
C VAL A 26 -2.19 0.86 1.99
N SER A 27 -3.26 1.46 1.49
CA SER A 27 -4.36 1.91 2.34
C SER A 27 -5.01 0.71 3.06
N PRO A 28 -5.35 0.79 4.36
CA PRO A 28 -5.86 -0.35 5.13
C PRO A 28 -7.18 -0.95 4.63
N VAL A 29 -7.87 -0.22 3.75
CA VAL A 29 -9.13 -0.68 3.12
C VAL A 29 -8.90 -1.46 1.83
N VAL A 30 -7.70 -1.36 1.23
CA VAL A 30 -7.32 -2.08 0.00
C VAL A 30 -6.91 -3.51 0.36
N ARG A 31 -7.48 -4.47 -0.36
CA ARG A 31 -7.18 -5.89 -0.28
C ARG A 31 -6.37 -6.33 -1.49
N ASP A 32 -5.62 -7.42 -1.34
CA ASP A 32 -4.81 -7.99 -2.43
C ASP A 32 -5.66 -8.48 -3.61
N THR A 33 -6.95 -8.68 -3.39
CA THR A 33 -7.94 -9.04 -4.43
C THR A 33 -8.50 -7.84 -5.18
N ASP A 34 -8.24 -6.60 -4.71
CA ASP A 34 -8.79 -5.43 -5.34
C ASP A 34 -8.05 -5.14 -6.66
N PRO A 35 -8.76 -4.72 -7.73
CA PRO A 35 -8.14 -4.43 -9.02
C PRO A 35 -6.99 -3.41 -8.96
N VAL A 36 -7.05 -2.49 -7.99
CA VAL A 36 -6.00 -1.48 -7.76
C VAL A 36 -4.66 -2.10 -7.34
N TYR A 37 -4.67 -3.30 -6.75
CA TYR A 37 -3.47 -4.04 -6.35
C TYR A 37 -2.82 -4.81 -7.50
N ALA A 38 -3.56 -5.07 -8.59
CA ALA A 38 -3.11 -5.94 -9.68
C ALA A 38 -1.74 -5.56 -10.27
N PRO A 39 -1.41 -4.27 -10.53
CA PRO A 39 -0.10 -3.91 -11.07
C PRO A 39 1.07 -4.27 -10.13
N ALA A 40 0.88 -4.09 -8.81
CA ALA A 40 1.90 -4.47 -7.83
C ALA A 40 2.06 -5.99 -7.77
N ALA A 41 0.95 -6.74 -7.79
CA ALA A 41 0.98 -8.20 -7.83
C ALA A 41 1.70 -8.74 -9.07
N GLU A 42 1.44 -8.14 -10.24
CA GLU A 42 2.12 -8.50 -11.49
C GLU A 42 3.63 -8.26 -11.42
N PHE A 43 4.06 -7.09 -10.93
CA PHE A 43 5.48 -6.75 -10.77
C PHE A 43 6.20 -7.69 -9.81
N ILE A 44 5.60 -7.98 -8.65
CA ILE A 44 6.12 -8.94 -7.65
C ILE A 44 6.33 -10.31 -8.29
N ARG A 45 5.31 -10.80 -9.02
CA ARG A 45 5.35 -12.11 -9.68
C ARG A 45 6.40 -12.16 -10.80
N GLU A 46 6.48 -11.11 -11.60
CA GLU A 46 7.41 -11.02 -12.73
C GLU A 46 8.88 -11.05 -12.28
N HIS A 47 9.21 -10.36 -11.20
CA HIS A 47 10.57 -10.27 -10.68
C HIS A 47 10.89 -11.29 -9.58
N GLY A 48 9.91 -12.09 -9.15
CA GLY A 48 10.08 -13.13 -8.14
C GLY A 48 10.36 -12.57 -6.75
N LEU A 49 9.75 -11.44 -6.38
CA LEU A 49 9.94 -10.82 -5.08
C LEU A 49 9.12 -11.54 -4.00
N GLY A 50 9.72 -11.77 -2.84
CA GLY A 50 9.08 -12.28 -1.62
C GLY A 50 8.87 -11.19 -0.58
N LEU A 51 7.75 -11.26 0.15
CA LEU A 51 7.48 -10.37 1.27
C LEU A 51 8.44 -10.68 2.44
N VAL A 52 9.12 -9.66 2.96
CA VAL A 52 10.04 -9.80 4.11
C VAL A 52 9.65 -8.95 5.32
N ASP A 53 8.90 -7.87 5.11
CA ASP A 53 8.34 -7.07 6.20
C ASP A 53 6.95 -6.55 5.82
N ALA A 54 6.06 -6.47 6.81
CA ALA A 54 4.74 -5.88 6.68
C ALA A 54 4.38 -5.21 8.00
N THR A 55 4.34 -3.87 8.00
CA THR A 55 4.16 -3.08 9.22
C THR A 55 3.12 -1.99 9.00
N ILE A 56 2.20 -1.83 9.96
CA ILE A 56 1.24 -0.72 9.96
C ILE A 56 1.94 0.54 10.46
N GLN A 57 1.89 1.61 9.67
CA GLN A 57 2.47 2.91 9.97
C GLN A 57 1.42 4.02 9.98
N MET A 58 1.75 5.10 10.68
CA MET A 58 0.98 6.34 10.73
C MET A 58 1.81 7.44 10.08
N ASP A 59 1.31 8.01 8.98
CA ASP A 59 1.88 9.20 8.36
C ASP A 59 1.44 10.45 9.13
N ALA A 60 2.37 11.03 9.88
CA ALA A 60 2.15 12.28 10.61
C ALA A 60 1.95 13.49 9.68
N GLY A 61 2.28 13.37 8.38
CA GLY A 61 2.11 14.39 7.35
C GLY A 61 0.68 14.49 6.80
N TRP A 62 -0.24 13.63 7.24
CA TRP A 62 -1.65 13.58 6.82
C TRP A 62 -1.90 13.24 5.34
N LEU A 63 -0.87 12.87 4.57
CA LEU A 63 -1.02 12.56 3.14
C LEU A 63 -1.65 11.17 2.95
N LEU A 64 -1.18 10.20 3.73
CA LEU A 64 -1.65 8.81 3.68
C LEU A 64 -2.45 8.41 4.91
N GLY A 65 -2.31 9.13 6.02
CA GLY A 65 -2.91 8.75 7.30
C GLY A 65 -2.36 7.40 7.78
N ARG A 66 -3.22 6.43 8.07
CA ARG A 66 -2.82 5.06 8.42
C ARG A 66 -2.60 4.25 7.15
N TYR A 67 -1.48 3.53 7.05
CA TYR A 67 -1.19 2.64 5.93
C TYR A 67 -0.42 1.40 6.37
N GLU A 68 -0.42 0.37 5.54
CA GLU A 68 0.45 -0.80 5.68
C GLU A 68 1.65 -0.62 4.75
N HIS A 69 2.85 -0.63 5.32
CA HIS A 69 4.11 -0.64 4.59
C HIS A 69 4.56 -2.08 4.43
N ARG A 70 4.72 -2.55 3.19
CA ARG A 70 5.18 -3.90 2.86
C ARG A 70 6.48 -3.81 2.06
N THR A 71 7.50 -4.52 2.51
CA THR A 71 8.78 -4.62 1.81
C THR A 71 8.91 -5.97 1.14
N TYR A 72 9.19 -5.96 -0.16
CA TYR A 72 9.45 -7.11 -0.98
C TYR A 72 10.89 -7.11 -1.49
N VAL A 73 11.54 -8.26 -1.48
CA VAL A 73 12.91 -8.46 -2.00
C VAL A 73 13.01 -9.76 -2.76
N ARG A 74 13.97 -9.86 -3.68
CA ARG A 74 14.25 -11.10 -4.42
C ARG A 74 14.97 -12.14 -3.56
#